data_AF-A0A847RCP7-F1
#
_entry.id   AF-A0A847RCP7-F1
#
_cell.length_a   1.000
_cell.length_b   1.000
_cell.length_c   1.000
_cell.angle_alpha   90.00
_cell.angle_beta   90.00
_cell.angle_gamma   90.00
#
_symmetry.space_group_name_H-M   'P 1'
#
loop_
_entity.id
_entity.type
_entity.pdbx_description
1 polymer ?
#
loop_
_entity_poly.entity_id
_entity_poly.type
_entity_poly.pdbx_seq_one_letter_code
_entity_poly.pdbx_strand_id
1 'polypeptide(L)'
;MKSRIKVSFPTKLLSNHNYLNEVPVEGKTTNRFNFMIGWYELYANQIIRTGNCITLLSTPYAITIDTFWNTNHFEDISKYVFWTFNDSFQQKLIQQLASIPDSVITRCNDLLTQFAFPYNEADHINPDEELQWCFVKNTSLKKSGKYELMYCRDRENRTAIKSALAAFIDRSTAEQVTVTIANEAAPSFLSMLVPSNGSQLVTLNYINEKVKASGCKFDVFRSVKKSKGNRNPYGFNGCVAAVIDHFYQLNYFVSTYSLEDIFQAYFEYTGNGIAKFSTFMSEFRQDNSYLKHMKMLKKLNINKLR
;
A
#
# COMPACT_ATOMS: atom_id res chain seq x y z
N MET A 1 -8.76 -27.03 -30.21
CA MET A 1 -7.53 -27.33 -29.44
C MET A 1 -6.82 -26.02 -29.14
N LYS A 2 -6.82 -25.53 -27.88
CA LYS A 2 -6.01 -24.35 -27.52
C LYS A 2 -4.53 -24.71 -27.73
N SER A 3 -3.82 -23.98 -28.59
CA SER A 3 -2.39 -24.19 -28.79
C SER A 3 -1.68 -24.00 -27.45
N ARG A 4 -1.05 -25.06 -26.94
CA ARG A 4 -0.18 -24.93 -25.75
C ARG A 4 0.98 -24.05 -26.15
N ILE A 5 1.14 -22.89 -25.51
CA ILE A 5 2.36 -22.10 -25.66
C ILE A 5 3.54 -23.01 -25.30
N LYS A 6 4.48 -23.13 -26.24
CA LYS A 6 5.73 -23.85 -25.98
C LYS A 6 6.65 -22.91 -25.21
N VAL A 7 6.63 -22.99 -23.88
CA VAL A 7 7.67 -22.36 -23.04
C VAL A 7 9.04 -22.89 -23.47
N SER A 8 9.98 -21.98 -23.73
CA SER A 8 11.32 -22.33 -24.18
C SER A 8 12.09 -23.15 -23.14
N PHE A 9 13.05 -23.96 -23.59
CA PHE A 9 13.87 -24.78 -22.70
C PHE A 9 14.70 -23.94 -21.70
N PRO A 10 15.33 -22.82 -22.09
CA PRO A 10 16.06 -21.96 -21.15
C PRO A 10 15.17 -21.45 -20.01
N THR A 11 13.96 -20.98 -20.32
CA THR A 11 13.01 -20.49 -19.30
C THR A 11 12.60 -21.60 -18.35
N LYS A 12 12.37 -22.82 -18.84
CA LYS A 12 12.09 -23.98 -17.97
C LYS A 12 13.25 -24.30 -17.05
N LEU A 13 14.48 -24.29 -17.57
CA LEU A 13 15.68 -24.61 -16.79
C LEU A 13 15.88 -23.58 -15.66
N LEU A 14 15.86 -22.28 -15.98
CA LEU A 14 16.01 -21.19 -15.02
C LEU A 14 14.88 -21.17 -14.00
N SER A 15 13.64 -21.34 -14.46
CA SER A 15 12.51 -21.38 -13.55
C SER A 15 12.54 -22.62 -12.66
N ASN A 16 12.99 -23.78 -13.15
CA ASN A 16 13.09 -24.99 -12.32
C ASN A 16 14.22 -24.92 -11.29
N HIS A 17 15.27 -24.14 -11.54
CA HIS A 17 16.24 -23.79 -10.50
C HIS A 17 15.53 -23.12 -9.31
N ASN A 18 14.52 -22.29 -9.59
CA ASN A 18 13.67 -21.65 -8.60
C ASN A 18 12.34 -22.40 -8.46
N TYR A 19 12.40 -23.71 -8.16
CA TYR A 19 11.22 -24.58 -8.15
C TYR A 19 10.13 -24.07 -7.18
N LEU A 20 10.54 -23.76 -5.96
CA LEU A 20 9.79 -23.04 -4.93
C LEU A 20 10.72 -22.01 -4.30
N ASN A 21 10.27 -20.76 -4.24
CA ASN A 21 11.02 -19.67 -3.64
C ASN A 21 10.37 -19.20 -2.34
N GLU A 22 11.23 -18.95 -1.36
CA GLU A 22 10.84 -18.35 -0.10
C GLU A 22 10.61 -16.84 -0.28
N VAL A 23 9.52 -16.36 0.28
CA VAL A 23 9.17 -14.97 0.42
C VAL A 23 9.31 -14.61 1.90
N PRO A 24 10.39 -13.90 2.30
CA PRO A 24 10.63 -13.54 3.69
C PRO A 24 9.50 -12.71 4.28
N VAL A 25 9.05 -13.08 5.48
CA VAL A 25 8.10 -12.32 6.29
C VAL A 25 8.84 -11.78 7.50
N GLU A 26 8.78 -10.46 7.71
CA GLU A 26 9.50 -9.78 8.81
C GLU A 26 11.02 -10.05 8.80
N GLY A 27 11.60 -10.17 7.60
CA GLY A 27 13.03 -10.42 7.42
C GLY A 27 13.52 -11.81 7.86
N LYS A 28 12.61 -12.72 8.23
CA LYS A 28 12.96 -14.11 8.57
C LYS A 28 13.42 -14.85 7.32
N THR A 29 14.45 -15.68 7.46
CA THR A 29 14.96 -16.51 6.36
C THR A 29 15.12 -17.95 6.82
N THR A 30 14.89 -18.88 5.88
CA THR A 30 14.98 -20.31 6.14
C THR A 30 16.30 -20.86 5.60
N ASN A 31 16.88 -21.85 6.29
CA ASN A 31 18.05 -22.56 5.78
C ASN A 31 17.70 -23.29 4.46
N ARG A 32 18.52 -23.07 3.42
CA ARG A 32 18.35 -23.61 2.07
C ARG A 32 18.90 -25.03 1.86
N PHE A 33 19.28 -25.74 2.91
CA PHE A 33 19.82 -27.11 2.81
C PHE A 33 18.90 -28.04 2.02
N ASN A 34 17.62 -28.15 2.41
CA ASN A 34 16.64 -29.00 1.73
C ASN A 34 16.38 -28.59 0.28
N PHE A 35 16.53 -27.29 -0.03
CA PHE A 35 16.44 -26.78 -1.39
C PHE A 35 17.63 -27.26 -2.25
N MET A 36 18.86 -27.11 -1.74
CA MET A 36 20.08 -27.46 -2.47
C MET A 36 20.17 -28.95 -2.84
N ILE A 37 19.62 -29.82 -2.01
CA ILE A 37 19.60 -31.28 -2.26
C ILE A 37 18.33 -31.77 -2.98
N GLY A 38 17.46 -30.85 -3.42
CA GLY A 38 16.26 -31.16 -4.21
C GLY A 38 15.06 -31.71 -3.41
N TRP A 39 15.09 -31.63 -2.08
CA TRP A 39 13.97 -32.04 -1.21
C TRP A 39 12.95 -30.92 -1.03
N TYR A 40 12.31 -30.54 -2.14
CA TYR A 40 11.43 -29.37 -2.21
C TYR A 40 10.22 -29.42 -1.27
N GLU A 41 9.68 -30.60 -0.98
CA GLU A 41 8.59 -30.77 -0.01
C GLU A 41 9.04 -30.43 1.42
N LEU A 42 10.19 -30.97 1.85
CA LEU A 42 10.77 -30.64 3.15
C LEU A 42 11.15 -29.17 3.23
N TYR A 43 11.65 -28.59 2.14
CA TYR A 43 11.94 -27.17 2.06
C TYR A 43 10.66 -26.31 2.20
N ALA A 44 9.57 -26.65 1.51
CA ALA A 44 8.30 -25.97 1.65
C ALA A 44 7.77 -26.03 3.09
N ASN A 45 7.80 -27.21 3.71
CA ASN A 45 7.41 -27.38 5.12
C ASN A 45 8.28 -26.55 6.07
N GLN A 46 9.56 -26.38 5.75
CA GLN A 46 10.47 -25.55 6.52
C GLN A 46 10.11 -24.06 6.44
N ILE A 47 9.78 -23.56 5.24
CA ILE A 47 9.31 -22.18 5.01
C ILE A 47 8.00 -21.92 5.77
N ILE A 48 7.05 -22.84 5.67
CA ILE A 48 5.75 -22.74 6.36
C ILE A 48 5.98 -22.71 7.89
N ARG A 49 6.86 -23.57 8.40
CA ARG A 49 7.18 -23.63 9.84
C ARG A 49 7.81 -22.33 10.36
N THR A 50 8.62 -21.64 9.58
CA THR A 50 9.21 -20.35 9.97
C THR A 50 8.21 -19.18 9.86
N GLY A 51 7.05 -19.43 9.24
CA GLY A 51 6.00 -18.44 9.01
C GLY A 51 6.32 -17.50 7.86
N ASN A 52 7.07 -17.99 6.87
CA ASN A 52 7.37 -17.28 5.63
C ASN A 52 6.41 -17.70 4.52
N CYS A 53 6.37 -16.91 3.44
CA CYS A 53 5.51 -17.16 2.29
C CYS A 53 6.25 -17.93 1.18
N ILE A 54 5.52 -18.43 0.20
CA ILE A 54 6.08 -19.18 -0.94
C ILE A 54 5.64 -18.54 -2.25
N THR A 55 6.53 -18.45 -3.24
CA THR A 55 6.21 -18.08 -4.62
C THR A 55 6.85 -19.04 -5.62
N LEU A 56 6.34 -19.09 -6.84
CA LEU A 56 6.94 -19.82 -7.96
C LEU A 56 7.80 -18.93 -8.85
N LEU A 57 7.73 -17.61 -8.65
CA LEU A 57 8.53 -16.62 -9.38
C LEU A 57 9.99 -16.65 -8.91
N SER A 58 10.90 -16.32 -9.82
CA SER A 58 12.34 -16.23 -9.55
C SER A 58 12.72 -15.09 -8.61
N THR A 59 12.01 -13.97 -8.67
CA THR A 59 12.20 -12.79 -7.82
C THR A 59 11.17 -12.71 -6.69
N PRO A 60 11.56 -12.98 -5.43
CA PRO A 60 10.68 -12.75 -4.29
C PRO A 60 10.76 -11.30 -3.80
N TYR A 61 9.65 -10.78 -3.27
CA TYR A 61 9.57 -9.48 -2.60
C TYR A 61 9.35 -9.71 -1.10
N ALA A 62 10.12 -9.07 -0.23
CA ALA A 62 9.93 -9.25 1.21
C ALA A 62 8.59 -8.66 1.67
N ILE A 63 7.87 -9.40 2.51
CA ILE A 63 6.62 -8.97 3.13
C ILE A 63 6.93 -8.50 4.56
N THR A 64 6.48 -7.30 4.89
CA THR A 64 6.48 -6.80 6.27
C THR A 64 5.10 -6.27 6.61
N ILE A 65 4.88 -6.06 7.90
CA ILE A 65 3.66 -5.45 8.41
C ILE A 65 3.37 -4.11 7.73
N ASP A 66 4.41 -3.28 7.51
CA ASP A 66 4.28 -1.94 6.95
C ASP A 66 4.04 -1.92 5.43
N THR A 67 4.46 -2.98 4.72
CA THR A 67 4.40 -3.03 3.25
C THR A 67 3.24 -3.85 2.73
N PHE A 68 2.65 -4.73 3.55
CA PHE A 68 1.61 -5.67 3.11
C PHE A 68 0.40 -4.95 2.51
N TRP A 69 -0.05 -3.87 3.13
CA TRP A 69 -1.26 -3.13 2.73
C TRP A 69 -1.04 -2.08 1.64
N ASN A 70 0.17 -1.95 1.11
CA ASN A 70 0.42 -1.12 -0.07
C ASN A 70 -0.27 -1.76 -1.28
N THR A 71 -1.24 -1.08 -1.91
CA THR A 71 -2.08 -1.66 -2.98
C THR A 71 -1.30 -2.18 -4.18
N ASN A 72 -0.17 -1.57 -4.55
CA ASN A 72 0.69 -2.06 -5.63
C ASN A 72 1.34 -3.39 -5.26
N HIS A 73 1.88 -3.49 -4.03
CA HIS A 73 2.47 -4.74 -3.55
C HIS A 73 1.38 -5.78 -3.27
N PHE A 74 0.23 -5.36 -2.76
CA PHE A 74 -0.89 -6.21 -2.41
C PHE A 74 -1.45 -6.94 -3.63
N GLU A 75 -1.50 -6.27 -4.78
CA GLU A 75 -1.91 -6.89 -6.04
C GLU A 75 -0.97 -8.02 -6.45
N ASP A 76 0.34 -7.79 -6.43
CA ASP A 76 1.34 -8.80 -6.79
C ASP A 76 1.37 -9.99 -5.82
N ILE A 77 1.33 -9.73 -4.50
CA ILE A 77 1.29 -10.82 -3.51
C ILE A 77 -0.03 -11.58 -3.56
N SER A 78 -1.14 -10.94 -3.93
CA SER A 78 -2.43 -11.61 -4.11
C SER A 78 -2.40 -12.52 -5.33
N LYS A 79 -1.74 -12.11 -6.42
CA LYS A 79 -1.64 -12.88 -7.67
C LYS A 79 -0.63 -14.01 -7.61
N TYR A 80 0.51 -13.84 -6.95
CA TYR A 80 1.68 -14.71 -7.18
C TYR A 80 2.32 -15.29 -5.92
N VAL A 81 1.76 -15.05 -4.74
CA VAL A 81 2.32 -15.55 -3.47
C VAL A 81 1.32 -16.44 -2.75
N PHE A 82 1.78 -17.61 -2.29
CA PHE A 82 1.08 -18.45 -1.34
C PHE A 82 1.29 -17.92 0.08
N TRP A 83 0.20 -17.47 0.71
CA TRP A 83 0.21 -16.86 2.03
C TRP A 83 0.34 -17.93 3.10
N THR A 84 1.58 -18.27 3.45
CA THR A 84 1.90 -19.34 4.41
C THR A 84 2.47 -18.81 5.72
N PHE A 85 2.32 -17.50 5.96
CA PHE A 85 2.69 -16.88 7.22
C PHE A 85 1.88 -17.42 8.40
N ASN A 86 2.44 -17.25 9.60
CA ASN A 86 1.85 -17.77 10.83
C ASN A 86 0.67 -16.92 11.33
N ASP A 87 -0.14 -17.52 12.20
CA ASP A 87 -1.34 -16.90 12.78
C ASP A 87 -1.00 -15.59 13.52
N SER A 88 0.16 -15.50 14.18
CA SER A 88 0.58 -14.27 14.85
C SER A 88 0.76 -13.10 13.87
N PHE A 89 1.39 -13.35 12.72
CA PHE A 89 1.54 -12.33 11.68
C PHE A 89 0.18 -11.98 11.06
N GLN A 90 -0.66 -12.98 10.76
CA GLN A 90 -2.03 -12.78 10.29
C GLN A 90 -2.83 -11.85 11.22
N GLN A 91 -2.80 -12.11 12.53
CA GLN A 91 -3.52 -11.30 13.51
C GLN A 91 -2.99 -9.87 13.57
N LYS A 92 -1.67 -9.66 13.46
CA LYS A 92 -1.11 -8.30 13.40
C LYS A 92 -1.58 -7.56 12.14
N LEU A 93 -1.65 -8.22 10.99
CA LEU A 93 -2.20 -7.62 9.76
C LEU A 93 -3.65 -7.20 9.95
N ILE A 94 -4.48 -8.08 10.57
CA ILE A 94 -5.89 -7.78 10.86
C ILE A 94 -6.01 -6.60 11.82
N GLN A 95 -5.18 -6.54 12.87
CA GLN A 95 -5.20 -5.43 13.84
C GLN A 95 -4.86 -4.09 13.18
N GLN A 96 -3.99 -4.08 12.16
CA GLN A 96 -3.66 -2.87 11.42
C GLN A 96 -4.79 -2.33 10.56
N LEU A 97 -5.84 -3.12 10.25
CA LEU A 97 -6.98 -2.64 9.46
C LEU A 97 -7.60 -1.37 10.05
N ALA A 98 -7.63 -1.24 11.38
CA ALA A 98 -8.14 -0.04 12.05
C ALA A 98 -7.35 1.25 11.74
N SER A 99 -6.13 1.12 11.20
CA SER A 99 -5.24 2.24 10.86
C SER A 99 -5.10 2.47 9.36
N ILE A 100 -5.81 1.69 8.53
CA ILE A 100 -5.71 1.72 7.07
C ILE A 100 -6.91 2.46 6.50
N PRO A 101 -6.73 3.33 5.49
CA PRO A 101 -7.84 4.04 4.86
C PRO A 101 -8.88 3.08 4.26
N ASP A 102 -10.16 3.40 4.40
CA ASP A 102 -11.28 2.59 3.87
C ASP A 102 -11.18 2.34 2.36
N SER A 103 -10.65 3.30 1.61
CA SER A 103 -10.40 3.15 0.16
C SER A 103 -9.38 2.06 -0.14
N VAL A 104 -8.33 1.94 0.69
CA VAL A 104 -7.33 0.88 0.61
C VAL A 104 -7.94 -0.46 1.02
N ILE A 105 -8.72 -0.49 2.12
CA ILE A 105 -9.44 -1.70 2.57
C ILE A 105 -10.35 -2.22 1.45
N THR A 106 -11.13 -1.33 0.84
CA THR A 106 -12.05 -1.65 -0.27
C THR A 106 -11.27 -2.20 -1.47
N ARG A 107 -10.20 -1.51 -1.88
CA ARG A 107 -9.35 -1.97 -2.99
C ARG A 107 -8.71 -3.32 -2.72
N CYS A 108 -8.21 -3.56 -1.50
CA CYS A 108 -7.66 -4.85 -1.09
C CYS A 108 -8.72 -5.96 -1.10
N ASN A 109 -9.95 -5.66 -0.67
CA ASN A 109 -11.07 -6.62 -0.74
C ASN A 109 -11.47 -6.97 -2.18
N ASP A 110 -11.49 -5.97 -3.08
CA ASP A 110 -11.74 -6.18 -4.51
C ASP A 110 -10.64 -7.05 -5.13
N LEU A 111 -9.37 -6.73 -4.83
CA LEU A 111 -8.22 -7.52 -5.30
C LEU A 111 -8.27 -8.97 -4.81
N LEU A 112 -8.66 -9.23 -3.55
CA LEU A 112 -8.86 -10.59 -3.04
C LEU A 112 -10.11 -11.28 -3.58
N THR A 113 -11.05 -10.54 -4.15
CA THR A 113 -12.19 -11.11 -4.87
C THR A 113 -11.80 -11.49 -6.29
N GLN A 114 -11.02 -10.65 -6.96
CA GLN A 114 -10.48 -10.93 -8.28
C GLN A 114 -9.43 -12.07 -8.25
N PHE A 115 -8.54 -12.05 -7.25
CA PHE A 115 -7.43 -12.98 -7.08
C PHE A 115 -7.60 -13.81 -5.80
N ALA A 116 -8.67 -14.61 -5.77
CA ALA A 116 -9.02 -15.44 -4.62
C ALA A 116 -7.93 -16.48 -4.24
N PHE A 117 -7.10 -16.88 -5.19
CA PHE A 117 -5.96 -17.79 -5.00
C PHE A 117 -4.85 -17.42 -5.98
N PRO A 118 -3.57 -17.67 -5.65
CA PRO A 118 -2.46 -17.28 -6.50
C PRO A 118 -2.46 -18.13 -7.78
N TYR A 119 -1.99 -17.51 -8.85
CA TYR A 119 -1.87 -18.09 -10.19
C TYR A 119 -3.23 -18.55 -10.77
N ASN A 120 -4.32 -17.82 -10.52
CA ASN A 120 -5.65 -18.19 -11.04
C ASN A 120 -5.85 -17.88 -12.53
N GLU A 121 -5.05 -16.98 -13.11
CA GLU A 121 -5.25 -16.43 -14.47
C GLU A 121 -4.78 -17.35 -15.61
N ALA A 122 -4.55 -18.65 -15.33
CA ALA A 122 -3.87 -19.59 -16.22
C ALA A 122 -4.55 -19.83 -17.59
N ASP A 123 -5.78 -19.32 -17.78
CA ASP A 123 -6.56 -19.48 -19.00
C ASP A 123 -6.18 -18.55 -20.15
N HIS A 124 -5.36 -17.52 -19.87
CA HIS A 124 -4.86 -16.56 -20.85
C HIS A 124 -3.46 -16.92 -21.33
N ILE A 125 -3.24 -16.79 -22.64
CA ILE A 125 -1.91 -16.89 -23.23
C ILE A 125 -1.10 -15.70 -22.70
N ASN A 126 -0.09 -15.96 -21.86
CA ASN A 126 0.76 -14.90 -21.31
C ASN A 126 2.04 -14.73 -22.16
N PRO A 127 2.37 -13.51 -22.61
CA PRO A 127 3.63 -13.26 -23.32
C PRO A 127 4.87 -13.47 -22.43
N ASP A 128 4.73 -13.42 -21.11
CA ASP A 128 5.77 -13.77 -20.16
C ASP A 128 5.88 -15.30 -20.00
N GLU A 129 6.97 -15.87 -20.54
CA GLU A 129 7.24 -17.30 -20.49
C GLU A 129 7.47 -17.83 -19.05
N GLU A 130 8.03 -17.02 -18.14
CA GLU A 130 8.26 -17.43 -16.75
C GLU A 130 6.92 -17.59 -16.04
N LEU A 131 6.05 -16.59 -16.18
CA LEU A 131 4.71 -16.63 -15.60
C LEU A 131 3.87 -17.76 -16.20
N GLN A 132 3.96 -17.98 -17.52
CA GLN A 132 3.33 -19.12 -18.19
C GLN A 132 3.80 -20.46 -17.61
N TRP A 133 5.09 -20.57 -17.30
CA TRP A 133 5.65 -21.77 -16.67
C TRP A 133 5.20 -21.93 -15.22
N CYS A 134 5.08 -20.84 -14.46
CA CYS A 134 4.55 -20.87 -13.09
C CYS A 134 3.12 -21.41 -13.04
N PHE A 135 2.25 -21.06 -14.00
CA PHE A 135 0.90 -21.65 -14.09
C PHE A 135 0.93 -23.17 -14.28
N VAL A 136 1.83 -23.65 -15.16
CA VAL A 136 2.02 -25.09 -15.41
C VAL A 136 2.53 -25.79 -14.15
N LYS A 137 3.53 -25.20 -13.48
CA LYS A 137 4.06 -25.70 -12.20
C LYS A 137 2.96 -25.78 -11.14
N ASN A 138 2.20 -24.70 -10.92
CA ASN A 138 1.13 -24.67 -9.91
C ASN A 138 0.11 -25.80 -10.15
N THR A 139 -0.26 -26.03 -11.40
CA THR A 139 -1.16 -27.13 -11.78
C THR A 139 -0.57 -28.50 -11.45
N SER A 140 0.74 -28.69 -11.69
CA SER A 140 1.46 -29.92 -11.36
C SER A 140 1.56 -30.14 -9.85
N LEU A 141 1.90 -29.09 -9.10
CA LEU A 141 2.01 -29.11 -7.64
C LEU A 141 0.68 -29.50 -6.98
N LYS A 142 -0.44 -28.89 -7.40
CA LYS A 142 -1.80 -29.25 -6.94
C LYS A 142 -2.12 -30.72 -7.16
N LYS A 143 -1.78 -31.27 -8.33
CA LYS A 143 -2.05 -32.69 -8.66
C LYS A 143 -1.21 -33.67 -7.85
N SER A 144 -0.04 -33.24 -7.35
CA SER A 144 0.88 -34.12 -6.63
C SER A 144 0.42 -34.47 -5.21
N GLY A 145 -0.43 -33.65 -4.58
CA GLY A 145 -0.86 -33.79 -3.18
C GLY A 145 0.24 -33.49 -2.13
N LYS A 146 1.52 -33.48 -2.51
CA LYS A 146 2.67 -33.29 -1.60
C LYS A 146 2.72 -31.90 -0.94
N TYR A 147 2.05 -30.92 -1.54
CA TYR A 147 2.08 -29.52 -1.10
C TYR A 147 0.74 -29.08 -0.49
N GLU A 148 -0.10 -30.02 -0.03
CA GLU A 148 -1.43 -29.69 0.48
C GLU A 148 -1.38 -28.69 1.65
N LEU A 149 -0.40 -28.81 2.55
CA LEU A 149 -0.24 -27.88 3.67
C LEU A 149 -0.05 -26.43 3.20
N MET A 150 0.70 -26.21 2.12
CA MET A 150 0.89 -24.88 1.52
C MET A 150 -0.44 -24.30 1.04
N TYR A 151 -1.24 -25.11 0.34
CA TYR A 151 -2.55 -24.68 -0.19
C TYR A 151 -3.59 -24.47 0.91
N CYS A 152 -3.60 -25.31 1.95
CA CYS A 152 -4.47 -25.14 3.12
C CYS A 152 -4.15 -23.83 3.84
N ARG A 153 -2.88 -23.59 4.15
CA ARG A 153 -2.45 -22.36 4.84
C ARG A 153 -2.71 -21.10 4.04
N ASP A 154 -2.47 -21.13 2.73
CA ASP A 154 -2.83 -20.03 1.82
C ASP A 154 -4.32 -19.71 1.88
N ARG A 155 -5.17 -20.75 1.78
CA ARG A 155 -6.62 -20.59 1.84
C ARG A 155 -7.07 -20.04 3.18
N GLU A 156 -6.59 -20.60 4.29
CA GLU A 156 -6.91 -20.13 5.64
C GLU A 156 -6.54 -18.65 5.83
N ASN A 157 -5.33 -18.26 5.44
CA ASN A 157 -4.86 -16.88 5.55
C ASN A 157 -5.66 -15.92 4.68
N ARG A 158 -5.91 -16.27 3.41
CA ARG A 158 -6.71 -15.44 2.50
C ARG A 158 -8.14 -15.30 2.98
N THR A 159 -8.77 -16.39 3.44
CA THR A 159 -10.13 -16.36 3.98
C THR A 159 -10.19 -15.49 5.24
N ALA A 160 -9.27 -15.66 6.19
CA ALA A 160 -9.25 -14.85 7.41
C ALA A 160 -9.09 -13.35 7.12
N ILE A 161 -8.14 -12.99 6.25
CA ILE A 161 -7.91 -11.59 5.85
C ILE A 161 -9.12 -11.05 5.10
N LYS A 162 -9.69 -11.80 4.15
CA LYS A 162 -10.87 -11.38 3.40
C LYS A 162 -12.09 -11.19 4.30
N SER A 163 -12.33 -12.11 5.23
CA SER A 163 -13.42 -11.99 6.22
C SER A 163 -13.22 -10.78 7.13
N ALA A 164 -11.97 -10.49 7.54
CA ALA A 164 -11.67 -9.29 8.31
C ALA A 164 -11.93 -8.00 7.51
N LEU A 165 -11.49 -7.94 6.25
CA LEU A 165 -11.76 -6.81 5.35
C LEU A 165 -13.27 -6.59 5.16
N ALA A 166 -14.03 -7.65 4.88
CA ALA A 166 -15.48 -7.57 4.72
C ALA A 166 -16.16 -7.08 6.00
N ALA A 167 -15.78 -7.61 7.17
CA ALA A 167 -16.33 -7.17 8.45
C ALA A 167 -16.00 -5.69 8.76
N PHE A 168 -14.83 -5.21 8.34
CA PHE A 168 -14.47 -3.79 8.44
C PHE A 168 -15.34 -2.92 7.53
N ILE A 169 -15.54 -3.34 6.27
CA ILE A 169 -16.42 -2.64 5.32
C ILE A 169 -17.86 -2.59 5.85
N ASP A 170 -18.38 -3.71 6.36
CA ASP A 170 -19.74 -3.78 6.92
C ASP A 170 -19.91 -2.91 8.16
N ARG A 171 -18.88 -2.77 9.01
CA ARG A 171 -18.89 -1.84 10.16
C ARG A 171 -18.91 -0.39 9.72
N SER A 172 -18.08 -0.01 8.74
CA SER A 172 -18.10 1.34 8.15
C SER A 172 -19.46 1.62 7.51
N THR A 173 -20.09 0.62 6.92
CA THR A 173 -21.44 0.73 6.33
C THR A 173 -22.52 0.86 7.42
N ALA A 174 -22.44 0.11 8.53
CA ALA A 174 -23.39 0.18 9.64
C ALA A 174 -23.28 1.50 10.43
N GLU A 175 -22.08 2.07 10.58
CA GLU A 175 -21.88 3.41 11.15
C GLU A 175 -22.38 4.52 10.19
N GLN A 176 -22.33 4.30 8.88
CA GLN A 176 -22.93 5.16 7.86
C GLN A 176 -24.47 5.07 7.80
N VAL A 177 -25.10 3.95 8.17
CA VAL A 177 -26.57 3.80 8.17
C VAL A 177 -27.27 4.63 9.25
N THR A 178 -26.55 5.06 10.30
CA THR A 178 -27.06 6.06 11.27
C THR A 178 -27.02 7.51 10.80
N VAL A 179 -26.49 7.80 9.62
CA VAL A 179 -26.51 9.15 9.04
C VAL A 179 -27.03 9.09 7.61
N THR A 180 -28.34 8.93 7.46
CA THR A 180 -28.97 9.15 6.16
C THR A 180 -29.30 10.63 5.94
N ILE A 181 -28.87 11.11 4.78
CA ILE A 181 -29.32 12.27 4.01
C ILE A 181 -28.72 13.64 4.38
N ALA A 182 -27.74 14.07 3.60
CA ALA A 182 -27.88 15.25 2.74
C ALA A 182 -26.78 15.25 1.66
N ASN A 183 -27.16 15.57 0.42
CA ASN A 183 -26.22 15.97 -0.63
C ASN A 183 -25.40 17.16 -0.12
N GLU A 184 -24.14 16.97 0.24
CA GLU A 184 -23.24 18.09 0.52
C GLU A 184 -21.95 17.95 -0.28
N ALA A 185 -21.50 19.09 -0.80
CA ALA A 185 -20.36 19.27 -1.68
C ALA A 185 -19.09 18.57 -1.15
N ALA A 186 -18.18 18.24 -2.06
CA ALA A 186 -16.86 17.70 -1.73
C ALA A 186 -16.27 18.43 -0.49
N PRO A 187 -15.78 17.69 0.52
CA PRO A 187 -15.35 18.28 1.78
C PRO A 187 -14.26 19.31 1.52
N SER A 188 -14.51 20.55 1.96
CA SER A 188 -13.55 21.64 1.83
C SER A 188 -12.25 21.32 2.58
N PHE A 189 -11.11 21.85 2.13
CA PHE A 189 -9.84 21.70 2.86
C PHE A 189 -9.95 22.10 4.35
N LEU A 190 -10.75 23.11 4.66
CA LEU A 190 -10.99 23.54 6.05
C LEU A 190 -11.68 22.47 6.87
N SER A 191 -12.66 21.74 6.32
CA SER A 191 -13.35 20.67 7.05
C SER A 191 -12.45 19.45 7.31
N MET A 192 -11.30 19.36 6.64
CA MET A 192 -10.30 18.31 6.88
C MET A 192 -9.37 18.61 8.07
N LEU A 193 -9.43 19.80 8.65
CA LEU A 193 -8.62 20.15 9.83
C LEU A 193 -9.30 19.73 11.12
N VAL A 194 -8.51 19.25 12.09
CA VAL A 194 -9.01 19.04 13.46
C VAL A 194 -9.33 20.40 14.08
N PRO A 195 -10.55 20.66 14.58
CA PRO A 195 -10.90 21.96 15.15
C PRO A 195 -10.18 22.19 16.48
N SER A 196 -9.45 23.30 16.58
CA SER A 196 -8.86 23.79 17.83
C SER A 196 -9.81 24.81 18.44
N ASN A 197 -10.14 24.66 19.73
CA ASN A 197 -11.16 25.49 20.41
C ASN A 197 -12.49 25.56 19.63
N GLY A 198 -12.89 24.44 19.02
CA GLY A 198 -14.15 24.32 18.27
C GLY A 198 -14.14 24.92 16.86
N SER A 199 -13.00 25.38 16.33
CA SER A 199 -12.92 25.97 14.98
C SER A 199 -11.73 25.47 14.16
N GLN A 200 -12.01 25.02 12.94
CA GLN A 200 -10.98 24.65 11.95
C GLN A 200 -10.18 25.86 11.46
N LEU A 201 -10.79 27.05 11.45
CA LEU A 201 -10.12 28.28 11.07
C LEU A 201 -9.02 28.66 12.08
N VAL A 202 -9.26 28.39 13.37
CA VAL A 202 -8.25 28.57 14.43
C VAL A 202 -7.07 27.64 14.21
N THR A 203 -7.33 26.37 13.85
CA THR A 203 -6.27 25.41 13.50
C THR A 203 -5.48 25.88 12.27
N LEU A 204 -6.16 26.31 11.20
CA LEU A 204 -5.50 26.83 10.00
C LEU A 204 -4.62 28.05 10.34
N ASN A 205 -5.12 28.98 11.14
CA ASN A 205 -4.37 30.16 11.56
C ASN A 205 -3.13 29.78 12.37
N TYR A 206 -3.25 28.84 13.30
CA TYR A 206 -2.11 28.30 14.05
C TYR A 206 -1.07 27.69 13.12
N ILE A 207 -1.49 26.85 12.16
CA ILE A 207 -0.59 26.26 11.16
C ILE A 207 0.12 27.39 10.38
N ASN A 208 -0.63 28.39 9.91
CA ASN A 208 -0.08 29.51 9.15
C ASN A 208 0.95 30.33 9.97
N GLU A 209 0.70 30.55 11.26
CA GLU A 209 1.66 31.20 12.17
C GLU A 209 2.94 30.40 12.30
N LYS A 210 2.86 29.07 12.42
CA LYS A 210 4.05 28.21 12.47
C LYS A 210 4.80 28.18 11.14
N VAL A 211 4.10 28.18 10.01
CA VAL A 211 4.73 28.29 8.69
C VAL A 211 5.50 29.60 8.57
N LYS A 212 4.92 30.72 9.00
CA LYS A 212 5.61 32.02 9.04
C LYS A 212 6.80 32.02 9.99
N ALA A 213 6.65 31.47 11.19
CA ALA A 213 7.72 31.35 12.19
C ALA A 213 8.88 30.47 11.70
N SER A 214 8.62 29.50 10.81
CA SER A 214 9.68 28.67 10.21
C SER A 214 10.58 29.46 9.27
N GLY A 215 10.13 30.63 8.80
CA GLY A 215 10.78 31.41 7.74
C GLY A 215 10.42 30.94 6.33
N CYS A 216 9.33 30.17 6.12
CA CYS A 216 8.86 29.91 4.75
C CYS A 216 8.38 31.25 4.15
N LYS A 217 8.98 31.61 3.01
CA LYS A 217 8.70 32.85 2.28
C LYS A 217 7.39 32.84 1.49
N PHE A 218 6.71 31.69 1.44
CA PHE A 218 5.50 31.49 0.67
C PHE A 218 4.28 31.61 1.58
N ASP A 219 3.25 32.30 1.11
CA ASP A 219 1.92 32.28 1.75
C ASP A 219 1.19 31.00 1.31
N VAL A 220 1.42 29.92 2.05
CA VAL A 220 1.04 28.56 1.65
C VAL A 220 -0.48 28.40 1.52
N PHE A 221 -1.30 29.12 2.28
CA PHE A 221 -2.76 28.93 2.25
C PHE A 221 -3.49 29.95 1.38
N ARG A 222 -2.79 30.53 0.40
CA ARG A 222 -3.37 31.45 -0.59
C ARG A 222 -2.93 31.10 -2.01
N SER A 223 -3.69 31.59 -2.98
CA SER A 223 -3.28 31.49 -4.38
C SER A 223 -1.98 32.26 -4.60
N VAL A 224 -0.99 31.63 -5.23
CA VAL A 224 0.29 32.28 -5.55
C VAL A 224 0.34 32.77 -7.00
N LYS A 225 1.03 33.89 -7.21
CA LYS A 225 1.27 34.41 -8.56
C LYS A 225 2.11 33.40 -9.36
N LYS A 226 1.54 32.91 -10.45
CA LYS A 226 2.17 31.92 -11.34
C LYS A 226 3.31 32.56 -12.15
N SER A 227 4.34 31.79 -12.45
CA SER A 227 5.46 32.20 -13.31
C SER A 227 5.05 32.19 -14.79
N LYS A 228 5.95 32.67 -15.68
CA LYS A 228 5.81 32.47 -17.14
C LYS A 228 5.56 30.98 -17.41
N GLY A 229 4.49 30.66 -18.15
CA GLY A 229 4.05 29.28 -18.40
C GLY A 229 3.00 28.72 -17.44
N ASN A 230 2.32 29.55 -16.63
CA ASN A 230 1.22 29.15 -15.74
C ASN A 230 1.63 28.11 -14.66
N ARG A 231 2.90 28.11 -14.25
CA ARG A 231 3.45 27.20 -13.22
C ARG A 231 3.58 27.91 -11.88
N ASN A 232 3.52 27.16 -10.79
CA ASN A 232 3.82 27.71 -9.46
C ASN A 232 5.31 28.12 -9.38
N PRO A 233 5.67 29.09 -8.53
CA PRO A 233 7.05 29.49 -8.31
C PRO A 233 7.94 28.30 -7.92
N TYR A 234 9.20 28.33 -8.34
CA TYR A 234 10.16 27.27 -7.98
C TYR A 234 10.24 27.08 -6.46
N GLY A 235 10.12 25.82 -6.03
CA GLY A 235 10.15 25.42 -4.63
C GLY A 235 8.83 25.55 -3.87
N PHE A 236 7.79 26.19 -4.45
CA PHE A 236 6.49 26.35 -3.79
C PHE A 236 5.84 25.01 -3.45
N ASN A 237 5.72 24.10 -4.44
CA ASN A 237 5.09 22.79 -4.25
C ASN A 237 5.81 21.96 -3.17
N GLY A 238 7.14 22.07 -3.07
CA GLY A 238 7.91 21.46 -1.98
C GLY A 238 7.64 22.08 -0.61
N CYS A 239 7.48 23.42 -0.49
CA CYS A 239 7.05 24.02 0.80
C CYS A 239 5.63 23.57 1.17
N VAL A 240 4.68 23.58 0.23
CA VAL A 240 3.31 23.06 0.46
C VAL A 240 3.36 21.63 0.97
N ALA A 241 4.13 20.77 0.28
CA ALA A 241 4.26 19.38 0.64
C ALA A 241 4.82 19.17 2.05
N ALA A 242 5.85 19.94 2.40
CA ALA A 242 6.45 19.88 3.71
C ALA A 242 5.50 20.34 4.81
N VAL A 243 4.71 21.39 4.57
CA VAL A 243 3.71 21.87 5.51
C VAL A 243 2.63 20.81 5.73
N ILE A 244 1.99 20.34 4.65
CA ILE A 244 0.88 19.40 4.76
C ILE A 244 1.35 18.07 5.39
N ASP A 245 2.44 17.46 4.91
CA ASP A 245 2.96 16.19 5.46
C ASP A 245 3.39 16.33 6.93
N HIS A 246 3.98 17.47 7.32
CA HIS A 246 4.40 17.67 8.72
C HIS A 246 3.21 17.76 9.67
N PHE A 247 2.21 18.57 9.33
CA PHE A 247 1.02 18.74 10.15
C PHE A 247 0.10 17.51 10.13
N TYR A 248 0.12 16.74 9.04
CA TYR A 248 -0.49 15.42 8.96
C TYR A 248 0.14 14.43 9.95
N GLN A 249 1.47 14.34 9.99
CA GLN A 249 2.19 13.50 10.96
C GLN A 249 1.97 13.91 12.43
N LEU A 250 1.58 15.17 12.65
CA LEU A 250 1.27 15.74 13.97
C LEU A 250 -0.24 15.71 14.31
N ASN A 251 -1.07 15.01 13.53
CA ASN A 251 -2.51 14.85 13.74
C ASN A 251 -3.32 16.17 13.68
N TYR A 252 -2.90 17.16 12.89
CA TYR A 252 -3.67 18.40 12.69
C TYR A 252 -4.78 18.27 11.63
N PHE A 253 -4.81 17.15 10.92
CA PHE A 253 -5.88 16.81 9.98
C PHE A 253 -6.70 15.65 10.54
N VAL A 254 -7.99 15.63 10.22
CA VAL A 254 -8.90 14.56 10.61
C VAL A 254 -8.40 13.26 10.00
N SER A 255 -8.25 12.21 10.82
CA SER A 255 -7.59 10.96 10.45
C SER A 255 -8.30 10.17 9.35
N THR A 256 -9.56 10.50 9.05
CA THR A 256 -10.35 9.88 7.98
C THR A 256 -9.91 10.31 6.59
N TYR A 257 -9.25 11.47 6.45
CA TYR A 257 -8.74 11.94 5.16
C TYR A 257 -7.31 11.46 4.93
N SER A 258 -7.07 10.86 3.77
CA SER A 258 -5.72 10.50 3.37
C SER A 258 -4.89 11.75 3.08
N LEU A 259 -3.57 11.61 3.12
CA LEU A 259 -2.67 12.69 2.72
C LEU A 259 -2.96 13.16 1.28
N GLU A 260 -3.35 12.23 0.40
CA GLU A 260 -3.71 12.54 -0.98
C GLU A 260 -4.97 13.41 -1.07
N ASP A 261 -6.03 13.06 -0.33
CA ASP A 261 -7.28 13.83 -0.27
C ASP A 261 -7.02 15.25 0.24
N ILE A 262 -6.18 15.38 1.26
CA ILE A 262 -5.80 16.66 1.85
C ILE A 262 -5.07 17.53 0.81
N PHE A 263 -4.17 16.96 0.00
CA PHE A 263 -3.51 17.71 -1.06
C PHE A 263 -4.49 18.13 -2.17
N GLN A 264 -5.40 17.26 -2.59
CA GLN A 264 -6.41 17.60 -3.60
C GLN A 264 -7.30 18.75 -3.11
N ALA A 265 -7.87 18.61 -1.91
CA ALA A 265 -8.69 19.65 -1.30
C ALA A 265 -7.92 20.95 -1.08
N TYR A 266 -6.64 20.88 -0.72
CA TYR A 266 -5.77 22.06 -0.60
C TYR A 266 -5.62 22.80 -1.94
N PHE A 267 -5.38 22.07 -3.03
CA PHE A 267 -5.21 22.69 -4.36
C PHE A 267 -6.50 23.36 -4.82
N GLU A 268 -7.65 22.73 -4.56
CA GLU A 268 -8.96 23.33 -4.78
C GLU A 268 -9.19 24.58 -3.92
N TYR A 269 -8.92 24.48 -2.61
CA TYR A 269 -9.12 25.57 -1.65
C TYR A 269 -8.28 26.81 -1.96
N THR A 270 -7.03 26.61 -2.39
CA THR A 270 -6.11 27.71 -2.68
C THR A 270 -6.13 28.16 -4.14
N GLY A 271 -6.79 27.42 -5.04
CA GLY A 271 -6.73 27.64 -6.49
C GLY A 271 -5.33 27.43 -7.09
N ASN A 272 -4.43 26.78 -6.34
CA ASN A 272 -3.11 26.39 -6.83
C ASN A 272 -3.21 25.04 -7.55
N GLY A 273 -2.27 24.75 -8.44
CA GLY A 273 -2.31 23.48 -9.19
C GLY A 273 -0.94 22.84 -9.31
N ILE A 274 -0.93 21.53 -9.54
CA ILE A 274 0.28 20.77 -9.79
C ILE A 274 0.09 19.90 -11.03
N ALA A 275 1.10 19.90 -11.90
CA ALA A 275 1.12 19.01 -13.05
C ALA A 275 1.51 17.60 -12.59
N LYS A 276 0.83 16.56 -13.10
CA LYS A 276 1.09 15.15 -12.78
C LYS A 276 1.06 14.88 -11.26
N PHE A 277 -0.13 15.07 -10.68
CA PHE A 277 -0.37 14.89 -9.25
C PHE A 277 0.13 13.53 -8.71
N SER A 278 -0.09 12.44 -9.44
CA SER A 278 0.41 11.10 -9.08
C SER A 278 1.94 11.05 -8.95
N THR A 279 2.67 11.60 -9.93
CA THR A 279 4.14 11.69 -9.89
C THR A 279 4.62 12.55 -8.72
N PHE A 280 3.94 13.68 -8.47
CA PHE A 280 4.25 14.50 -7.31
C PHE A 280 4.07 13.71 -6.01
N MET A 281 2.95 13.00 -5.84
CA MET A 281 2.67 12.21 -4.63
C MET A 281 3.70 11.11 -4.38
N SER A 282 4.22 10.46 -5.43
CA SER A 282 5.25 9.43 -5.29
C SER A 282 6.65 9.98 -4.97
N GLU A 283 6.95 11.23 -5.38
CA GLU A 283 8.33 11.74 -5.39
C GLU A 283 8.58 12.92 -4.44
N PHE A 284 7.55 13.62 -3.95
CA PHE A 284 7.74 14.89 -3.22
C PHE A 284 8.64 14.76 -2.00
N ARG A 285 8.69 13.60 -1.35
CA ARG A 285 9.55 13.37 -0.17
C ARG A 285 11.04 13.37 -0.51
N GLN A 286 11.40 13.19 -1.77
CA GLN A 286 12.77 13.26 -2.28
C GLN A 286 13.11 14.65 -2.85
N ASP A 287 12.13 15.56 -2.97
CA ASP A 287 12.36 16.91 -3.50
C ASP A 287 13.21 17.76 -2.53
N ASN A 288 14.21 18.45 -3.08
CA ASN A 288 15.14 19.27 -2.29
C ASN A 288 14.44 20.44 -1.58
N SER A 289 13.39 21.02 -2.19
CA SER A 289 12.61 22.09 -1.56
C SER A 289 11.79 21.53 -0.39
N TYR A 290 11.16 20.36 -0.57
CA TYR A 290 10.49 19.65 0.52
C TYR A 290 11.43 19.39 1.70
N LEU A 291 12.59 18.76 1.46
CA LEU A 291 13.54 18.42 2.53
C LEU A 291 14.02 19.67 3.30
N LYS A 292 14.28 20.77 2.58
CA LYS A 292 14.65 22.05 3.18
C LYS A 292 13.56 22.58 4.10
N HIS A 293 12.31 22.64 3.63
CA HIS A 293 11.19 23.19 4.39
C HIS A 293 10.77 22.29 5.56
N MET A 294 10.80 20.97 5.37
CA MET A 294 10.54 20.01 6.44
C MET A 294 11.55 20.16 7.58
N LYS A 295 12.83 20.36 7.26
CA LYS A 295 13.87 20.65 8.27
C LYS A 295 13.62 21.97 9.02
N MET A 296 13.09 23.00 8.34
CA MET A 296 12.74 24.28 8.98
C MET A 296 11.57 24.13 9.94
N LEU A 297 10.52 23.40 9.55
CA LEU A 297 9.34 23.16 10.38
C LEU A 297 9.67 22.30 11.62
N LYS A 298 10.46 21.23 11.45
CA LYS A 298 10.88 20.36 12.56
C LYS A 298 11.67 21.10 13.65
N LYS A 299 12.34 22.21 13.34
CA LYS A 299 13.04 23.04 14.36
C LYS A 299 12.10 23.77 15.32
N LEU A 300 10.82 23.93 14.96
CA LEU A 300 9.85 24.66 15.77
C LEU A 300 9.25 23.83 16.91
N ASN A 301 9.59 22.53 17.01
CA ASN A 301 9.09 21.61 18.04
C ASN A 301 7.56 21.71 18.24
N ILE A 302 6.81 21.66 17.13
CA ILE A 302 5.36 21.78 17.13
C ILE A 302 4.77 20.55 17.83
N ASN A 303 3.87 20.78 18.79
CA ASN A 303 3.23 19.70 19.54
C ASN A 303 2.32 18.86 18.64
N LYS A 304 2.35 17.54 18.84
CA LYS A 304 1.38 16.62 18.23
C LYS A 304 0.02 16.77 18.92
N LEU A 305 -1.05 16.85 18.15
CA LEU A 305 -2.42 16.78 18.67
C LEU A 305 -2.75 15.33 19.06
N ARG A 306 -3.40 15.16 20.21
CA ARG A 306 -3.80 13.85 20.72
C ARG A 306 -5.12 13.43 20.10
#